data_AF-F0V1P0-F1
#
_entry.id   AF-F0V1P0-F1
#
_cell.length_a   1.000
_cell.length_b   1.000
_cell.length_c   1.000
_cell.angle_alpha   90.00
_cell.angle_beta   90.00
_cell.angle_gamma   90.00
#
_symmetry.space_group_name_H-M   'P 1'
#
loop_
_entity.id
_entity.type
_entity.pdbx_description
1 polymer ?
#
loop_
_entity_poly.entity_id
_entity_poly.type
_entity_poly.pdbx_seq_one_letter_code
_entity_poly.pdbx_strand_id
1 'polypeptide(L)'
;MSWEAYAAFPLGSIFVLVSFLYYWFNFRNFKLKKLLEFKREIFQLKRDCHFLKQKKVVHDNNVDLFLEELKNSESKANPNKKTISLESINDFYRKQKKYKELKRREEFFSSCKDRALELISDLDIYIMKYLGSSLKIVEKQKRKQNKKLGKKVDKKVVKTIKSTWEKELEDIKISCEDLRDNVHLLTHSFSSFEEQCRKKLLSAKVVYSQK
;
A
#
# COMPACT_ATOMS: atom_id res chain seq x y z
N MET A 1 -59.69 -33.73 15.09
CA MET A 1 -58.27 -33.29 15.05
C MET A 1 -57.62 -33.77 16.33
N SER A 2 -56.52 -34.52 16.25
CA SER A 2 -55.83 -35.04 17.44
C SER A 2 -55.21 -33.89 18.25
N TRP A 3 -55.30 -33.99 19.58
CA TRP A 3 -54.72 -33.05 20.54
C TRP A 3 -53.22 -32.79 20.28
N GLU A 4 -52.52 -33.78 19.75
CA GLU A 4 -51.12 -33.73 19.33
C GLU A 4 -50.85 -32.64 18.29
N ALA A 5 -51.77 -32.41 17.34
CA ALA A 5 -51.63 -31.35 16.33
C ALA A 5 -51.78 -29.95 16.94
N TYR A 6 -52.62 -29.82 17.98
CA TYR A 6 -52.81 -28.56 18.73
C TYR A 6 -51.60 -28.21 19.60
N ALA A 7 -50.86 -29.19 20.11
CA ALA A 7 -49.63 -28.97 20.87
C ALA A 7 -48.40 -28.77 19.95
N ALA A 8 -48.34 -29.45 18.80
CA ALA A 8 -47.23 -29.37 17.87
C ALA A 8 -47.14 -28.01 17.14
N PHE A 9 -48.28 -27.39 16.80
CA PHE A 9 -48.32 -26.10 16.11
C PHE A 9 -47.66 -24.94 16.89
N PRO A 10 -48.01 -24.68 18.18
CA PRO A 10 -47.36 -23.63 18.96
C PRO A 10 -45.88 -23.92 19.22
N LEU A 11 -45.50 -25.16 19.48
CA LEU A 11 -44.08 -25.55 19.62
C LEU A 11 -43.28 -25.30 18.34
N GLY A 12 -43.83 -25.66 17.18
CA GLY A 12 -43.22 -25.35 15.88
C GLY A 12 -43.08 -23.84 15.64
N SER A 13 -44.11 -23.06 15.98
CA SER A 13 -44.09 -21.60 15.84
C SER A 13 -43.03 -20.93 16.73
N ILE A 14 -42.87 -21.41 17.97
CA ILE A 14 -41.84 -20.93 18.91
C ILE A 14 -40.45 -21.27 18.37
N PHE A 15 -40.26 -22.48 17.84
CA PHE A 15 -38.97 -22.89 17.25
C PHE A 15 -38.60 -22.02 16.03
N VAL A 16 -39.54 -21.73 15.14
CA VAL A 16 -39.32 -20.82 14.00
C VAL A 16 -39.01 -19.40 14.48
N LEU A 17 -39.72 -18.90 15.49
CA LEU A 17 -39.48 -17.58 16.05
C LEU A 17 -38.09 -17.46 16.68
N VAL A 18 -37.69 -18.45 17.49
CA VAL A 18 -36.36 -18.51 18.11
C VAL A 18 -35.27 -18.62 17.05
N SER A 19 -35.44 -19.47 16.04
CA SER A 19 -34.51 -19.59 14.92
C SER A 19 -34.39 -18.27 14.16
N PHE A 20 -35.50 -17.61 13.85
CA PHE A 20 -35.51 -16.31 13.18
C PHE A 20 -34.80 -15.23 14.01
N LEU A 21 -35.05 -15.18 15.32
CA LEU A 21 -34.36 -14.26 16.24
C LEU A 21 -32.87 -14.56 16.28
N TYR A 22 -32.47 -15.83 16.36
CA TYR A 22 -31.06 -16.25 16.34
C TYR A 22 -30.34 -15.79 15.06
N TYR A 23 -30.92 -16.08 13.88
CA TYR A 23 -30.38 -15.63 12.60
C TYR A 23 -30.33 -14.10 12.49
N TRP A 24 -31.36 -13.40 12.98
CA TRP A 24 -31.41 -11.95 12.98
C TRP A 24 -30.33 -11.31 13.87
N PHE A 25 -30.12 -11.85 15.08
CA PHE A 25 -29.05 -11.41 15.97
C PHE A 25 -27.67 -11.68 15.37
N ASN A 26 -27.44 -12.85 14.80
CA ASN A 26 -26.19 -13.20 14.12
C ASN A 26 -25.92 -12.29 12.90
N PHE A 27 -26.94 -12.03 12.07
CA PHE A 27 -26.80 -11.16 10.91
C PHE A 27 -26.47 -9.71 11.27
N ARG A 28 -27.05 -9.19 12.35
CA ARG A 28 -26.70 -7.86 12.88
C ARG A 28 -25.28 -7.80 13.42
N ASN A 29 -24.88 -8.80 14.19
CA ASN A 29 -23.52 -8.89 14.72
C ASN A 29 -22.49 -9.02 13.60
N PHE A 30 -22.80 -9.79 12.55
CA PHE A 30 -21.97 -9.93 11.36
C PHE A 30 -21.74 -8.59 10.66
N LYS A 31 -22.79 -7.78 10.44
CA LYS A 31 -22.66 -6.46 9.81
C LYS A 31 -21.83 -5.48 10.64
N LEU A 32 -21.94 -5.53 11.96
CA LEU A 32 -21.14 -4.69 12.86
C LEU A 32 -19.67 -5.14 12.90
N LYS A 33 -19.42 -6.45 12.95
CA LYS A 33 -18.06 -7.01 12.83
C LYS A 33 -17.39 -6.58 11.53
N LYS A 34 -18.09 -6.72 10.39
CA LYS A 34 -17.59 -6.25 9.09
C LYS A 34 -17.25 -4.75 9.07
N LEU A 35 -18.04 -3.92 9.75
CA LEU A 35 -17.77 -2.48 9.80
C LEU A 35 -16.53 -2.14 10.65
N LEU A 36 -16.25 -2.93 11.70
CA LEU A 36 -15.04 -2.80 12.51
C LEU A 36 -13.81 -3.33 11.77
N GLU A 37 -13.93 -4.47 11.08
CA GLU A 37 -12.88 -5.01 10.20
C GLU A 37 -12.50 -3.99 9.14
N PHE A 38 -13.48 -3.38 8.48
CA PHE A 38 -13.26 -2.35 7.48
C PHE A 38 -12.51 -1.13 8.02
N LYS A 39 -12.93 -0.61 9.19
CA LYS A 39 -12.22 0.49 9.84
C LYS A 39 -10.76 0.10 10.18
N ARG A 40 -10.55 -1.14 10.58
CA ARG A 40 -9.21 -1.67 10.88
C ARG A 40 -8.36 -1.76 9.60
N GLU A 41 -8.94 -2.21 8.49
CA GLU A 41 -8.27 -2.27 7.19
C GLU A 41 -7.85 -0.89 6.69
N ILE A 42 -8.74 0.12 6.72
CA ILE A 42 -8.38 1.50 6.37
C ILE A 42 -7.23 2.00 7.25
N PHE A 43 -7.32 1.79 8.57
CA PHE A 43 -6.29 2.25 9.50
C PHE A 43 -4.95 1.56 9.23
N GLN A 44 -4.98 0.25 8.97
CA GLN A 44 -3.79 -0.52 8.66
C GLN A 44 -3.17 -0.05 7.34
N LEU A 45 -3.98 0.15 6.31
CA LEU A 45 -3.53 0.66 5.01
C LEU A 45 -2.92 2.06 5.12
N LYS A 46 -3.54 2.95 5.90
CA LYS A 46 -3.00 4.29 6.19
C LYS A 46 -1.61 4.22 6.82
N ARG A 47 -1.46 3.37 7.83
CA ARG A 47 -0.20 3.16 8.52
C ARG A 47 0.85 2.57 7.58
N ASP A 48 0.45 1.61 6.76
CA ASP A 48 1.36 0.90 5.86
C ASP A 48 1.81 1.81 4.69
N CYS A 49 0.92 2.59 4.04
CA CYS A 49 1.30 3.64 3.06
C CYS A 49 2.21 4.70 3.71
N HIS A 50 1.98 5.09 4.99
CA HIS A 50 2.86 6.02 5.69
C HIS A 50 4.28 5.46 5.87
N PHE A 51 4.43 4.21 6.32
CA PHE A 51 5.74 3.56 6.41
C PHE A 51 6.40 3.35 5.06
N LEU A 52 5.60 3.03 4.03
CA LEU A 52 6.07 2.90 2.65
C LEU A 52 6.68 4.23 2.18
N LYS A 53 5.97 5.34 2.38
CA LYS A 53 6.46 6.68 2.04
C LYS A 53 7.77 7.03 2.75
N GLN A 54 7.85 6.80 4.06
CA GLN A 54 9.08 7.05 4.82
C GLN A 54 10.27 6.23 4.29
N LYS A 55 10.07 4.94 4.05
CA LYS A 55 11.13 4.06 3.52
C LYS A 55 11.51 4.44 2.08
N LYS A 56 10.54 4.87 1.28
CA LYS A 56 10.77 5.30 -0.10
C LYS A 56 11.61 6.58 -0.14
N VAL A 57 11.33 7.57 0.70
CA VAL A 57 12.15 8.79 0.82
C VAL A 57 13.61 8.46 1.12
N VAL A 58 13.86 7.55 2.06
CA VAL A 58 15.23 7.09 2.36
C VAL A 58 15.86 6.40 1.15
N HIS A 59 15.08 5.60 0.40
CA HIS A 59 15.56 4.97 -0.81
C HIS A 59 15.87 5.98 -1.92
N ASP A 60 15.01 6.98 -2.14
CA ASP A 60 15.19 8.05 -3.11
C ASP A 60 16.49 8.81 -2.85
N ASN A 61 16.76 9.16 -1.58
CA ASN A 61 18.02 9.80 -1.21
C ASN A 61 19.24 8.91 -1.55
N ASN A 62 19.15 7.59 -1.36
CA ASN A 62 20.22 6.67 -1.72
C ASN A 62 20.41 6.55 -3.23
N VAL A 63 19.32 6.65 -4.00
CA VAL A 63 19.35 6.72 -5.46
C VAL A 63 20.05 8.00 -5.89
N ASP A 64 19.66 9.15 -5.33
CA ASP A 64 20.24 10.45 -5.69
C ASP A 64 21.75 10.51 -5.40
N LEU A 65 22.17 10.03 -4.22
CA LEU A 65 23.60 9.91 -3.88
C LEU A 65 24.36 8.98 -4.83
N PHE A 66 23.74 7.89 -5.28
CA PHE A 66 24.35 7.00 -6.27
C PHE A 66 24.48 7.66 -7.64
N LEU A 67 23.47 8.40 -8.08
CA LEU A 67 23.51 9.14 -9.35
C LEU A 67 24.57 10.23 -9.34
N GLU A 68 24.75 10.95 -8.23
CA GLU A 68 25.85 11.90 -8.04
C GLU A 68 27.22 11.20 -8.07
N GLU A 69 27.35 10.04 -7.41
CA GLU A 69 28.57 9.23 -7.42
C GLU A 69 28.95 8.80 -8.85
N LEU A 70 27.96 8.40 -9.66
CA LEU A 70 28.17 8.09 -11.08
C LEU A 70 28.70 9.32 -11.83
N LYS A 71 28.01 10.46 -11.77
CA LYS A 71 28.41 11.71 -12.46
C LYS A 71 29.80 12.19 -12.07
N ASN A 72 30.15 12.15 -10.79
CA ASN A 72 31.47 12.55 -10.30
C ASN A 72 32.59 11.65 -10.84
N SER A 73 32.28 10.38 -11.10
CA SER A 73 33.20 9.43 -11.69
C SER A 73 33.38 9.63 -13.18
N GLU A 74 32.39 10.22 -13.86
CA GLU A 74 32.52 10.70 -15.24
C GLU A 74 33.46 11.90 -15.30
N SER A 75 33.27 12.90 -14.42
CA SER A 75 34.04 14.15 -14.38
C SER A 75 35.53 13.97 -14.06
N LYS A 76 35.87 13.05 -13.14
CA LYS A 76 37.27 12.79 -12.75
C LYS A 76 38.04 11.92 -13.74
N ALA A 77 37.37 11.34 -14.72
CA ALA A 77 38.03 10.44 -15.66
C ALA A 77 38.66 11.23 -16.81
N ASN A 78 39.93 11.59 -16.64
CA ASN A 78 40.70 12.25 -17.69
C ASN A 78 40.76 11.34 -18.95
N PRO A 79 40.15 11.73 -20.09
CA PRO A 79 40.00 10.88 -21.27
C PRO A 79 41.34 10.49 -21.92
N ASN A 80 42.43 11.17 -21.57
CA ASN A 80 43.76 10.94 -22.12
C ASN A 80 44.62 9.94 -21.32
N LYS A 81 44.12 9.42 -20.19
CA LYS A 81 44.88 8.48 -19.35
C LYS A 81 44.71 7.05 -19.89
N LYS A 82 45.72 6.55 -20.63
CA LYS A 82 45.70 5.26 -21.36
C LYS A 82 45.84 4.00 -20.50
N THR A 83 45.91 4.13 -19.17
CA THR A 83 46.17 3.00 -18.27
C THR A 83 44.98 2.73 -17.38
N ILE A 84 44.41 1.53 -17.48
CA ILE A 84 43.32 1.05 -16.63
C ILE A 84 43.94 0.41 -15.39
N SER A 85 43.63 0.92 -14.20
CA SER A 85 44.06 0.30 -12.94
C SER A 85 43.08 -0.78 -12.51
N LEU A 86 43.57 -1.79 -11.78
CA LEU A 86 42.73 -2.83 -11.16
C LEU A 86 41.65 -2.22 -10.23
N GLU A 87 41.97 -1.11 -9.57
CA GLU A 87 41.04 -0.34 -8.73
C GLU A 87 39.84 0.19 -9.52
N SER A 88 40.06 0.67 -10.76
CA SER A 88 38.97 1.16 -11.61
C SER A 88 38.01 0.05 -12.06
N ILE A 89 38.54 -1.17 -12.25
CA ILE A 89 37.73 -2.37 -12.56
C ILE A 89 36.91 -2.78 -11.33
N ASN A 90 37.53 -2.79 -10.15
CA ASN A 90 36.84 -3.11 -8.89
C ASN A 90 35.75 -2.09 -8.56
N ASP A 91 35.99 -0.80 -8.83
CA ASP A 91 35.00 0.27 -8.65
C ASP A 91 33.78 0.09 -9.57
N PHE A 92 33.99 -0.30 -10.83
CA PHE A 92 32.90 -0.63 -11.75
C PHE A 92 32.01 -1.75 -11.20
N TYR A 93 32.60 -2.87 -10.76
CA TYR A 93 31.82 -3.98 -10.20
C TYR A 93 31.09 -3.60 -8.90
N ARG A 94 31.70 -2.74 -8.06
CA ARG A 94 31.05 -2.21 -6.86
C ARG A 94 29.80 -1.39 -7.21
N LYS A 95 29.92 -0.49 -8.20
CA LYS A 95 28.80 0.32 -8.70
C LYS A 95 27.73 -0.51 -9.38
N GLN A 96 28.11 -1.54 -10.14
CA GLN A 96 27.17 -2.47 -10.76
C GLN A 96 26.38 -3.24 -9.69
N LYS A 97 27.03 -3.71 -8.62
CA LYS A 97 26.35 -4.37 -7.50
C LYS A 97 25.38 -3.42 -6.81
N LYS A 98 25.79 -2.17 -6.55
CA LYS A 98 24.96 -1.13 -5.94
C LYS A 98 23.75 -0.78 -6.81
N TYR A 99 23.94 -0.63 -8.13
CA TYR A 99 22.84 -0.44 -9.09
C TYR A 99 21.81 -1.58 -9.02
N LYS A 100 22.26 -2.84 -9.09
CA LYS A 100 21.37 -4.02 -9.02
C LYS A 100 20.58 -4.05 -7.72
N GLU A 101 21.21 -3.70 -6.60
CA GLU A 101 20.53 -3.61 -5.31
C GLU A 101 19.48 -2.49 -5.28
N LEU A 102 19.84 -1.29 -5.74
CA LEU A 102 18.92 -0.15 -5.78
C LEU A 102 17.72 -0.43 -6.69
N LYS A 103 17.96 -0.99 -7.88
CA LYS A 103 16.90 -1.36 -8.83
C LYS A 103 15.92 -2.37 -8.23
N ARG A 104 16.43 -3.43 -7.58
CA ARG A 104 15.57 -4.44 -6.93
C ARG A 104 14.70 -3.82 -5.83
N ARG A 105 15.25 -2.90 -5.05
CA ARG A 105 14.48 -2.18 -4.02
C ARG A 105 13.42 -1.29 -4.65
N GLU A 106 13.73 -0.59 -5.72
CA GLU A 106 12.79 0.26 -6.45
C GLU A 106 11.60 -0.57 -7.01
N GLU A 107 11.89 -1.73 -7.62
CA GLU A 107 10.87 -2.68 -8.10
C GLU A 107 9.98 -3.19 -6.95
N PHE A 108 10.57 -3.46 -5.78
CA PHE A 108 9.81 -3.84 -4.59
C PHE A 108 8.86 -2.71 -4.12
N PHE A 109 9.33 -1.46 -4.09
CA PHE A 109 8.49 -0.32 -3.74
C PHE A 109 7.35 -0.11 -4.73
N SER A 110 7.61 -0.28 -6.03
CA SER A 110 6.60 -0.22 -7.08
C SER A 110 5.52 -1.29 -6.88
N SER A 111 5.92 -2.54 -6.60
CA SER A 111 4.97 -3.62 -6.29
C SER A 111 4.12 -3.33 -5.05
N CYS A 112 4.71 -2.73 -4.01
CA CYS A 112 3.98 -2.31 -2.81
C CYS A 112 2.99 -1.18 -3.11
N LYS A 113 3.35 -0.23 -3.98
CA LYS A 113 2.47 0.85 -4.44
C LYS A 113 1.26 0.26 -5.18
N ASP A 114 1.49 -0.62 -6.15
CA ASP A 114 0.41 -1.25 -6.92
C ASP A 114 -0.53 -2.04 -6.02
N ARG A 115 0.02 -2.81 -5.08
CA ARG A 115 -0.79 -3.57 -4.12
C ARG A 115 -1.61 -2.67 -3.20
N ALA A 116 -1.06 -1.53 -2.77
CA ALA A 116 -1.80 -0.57 -1.97
C ALA A 116 -2.96 0.03 -2.76
N LEU A 117 -2.75 0.41 -4.02
CA LEU A 117 -3.79 0.95 -4.90
C LEU A 117 -4.91 -0.06 -5.18
N GLU A 118 -4.57 -1.34 -5.36
CA GLU A 118 -5.54 -2.43 -5.49
C GLU A 118 -6.41 -2.55 -4.23
N LEU A 119 -5.80 -2.55 -3.04
CA LEU A 119 -6.52 -2.60 -1.77
C LEU A 119 -7.43 -1.38 -1.58
N ILE A 120 -7.01 -0.18 -2.01
CA ILE A 120 -7.86 1.02 -1.99
C ILE A 120 -9.08 0.81 -2.88
N SER A 121 -8.89 0.30 -4.10
CA SER A 121 -9.97 0.04 -5.05
C SER A 121 -10.99 -0.97 -4.49
N ASP A 122 -10.49 -2.07 -3.90
CA ASP A 122 -11.33 -3.06 -3.22
C ASP A 122 -12.16 -2.39 -2.11
N LEU A 123 -11.50 -1.63 -1.22
CA LEU A 123 -12.16 -0.96 -0.11
C LEU A 123 -13.22 0.04 -0.59
N ASP A 124 -12.97 0.77 -1.69
CA ASP A 124 -13.92 1.73 -2.25
C ASP A 124 -15.17 1.03 -2.81
N ILE A 125 -15.00 -0.09 -3.53
CA ILE A 125 -16.12 -0.94 -3.98
C ILE A 125 -16.94 -1.42 -2.78
N TYR A 126 -16.27 -1.79 -1.69
CA TYR A 126 -16.92 -2.20 -0.45
C TYR A 126 -17.68 -1.05 0.24
N ILE A 127 -17.13 0.18 0.26
CA ILE A 127 -17.84 1.38 0.76
C ILE A 127 -19.12 1.61 -0.03
N MET A 128 -19.03 1.54 -1.35
CA MET A 128 -20.17 1.80 -2.23
C MET A 128 -21.27 0.76 -2.05
N LYS A 129 -20.92 -0.53 -1.93
CA LYS A 129 -21.91 -1.63 -1.83
C LYS A 129 -22.47 -1.87 -0.43
N TYR A 130 -21.64 -1.84 0.62
CA TYR A 130 -22.00 -2.44 1.92
C TYR A 130 -22.10 -1.43 3.08
N LEU A 131 -21.46 -0.26 2.98
CA LEU A 131 -21.40 0.70 4.08
C LEU A 131 -22.77 1.27 4.44
N GLY A 132 -23.60 1.57 3.43
CA GLY A 132 -24.91 2.22 3.63
C GLY A 132 -25.86 1.41 4.53
N SER A 133 -25.82 0.08 4.41
CA SER A 133 -26.66 -0.82 5.22
C SER A 133 -26.13 -0.98 6.64
N SER A 134 -24.81 -1.09 6.81
CA SER A 134 -24.17 -1.25 8.11
C SER A 134 -24.22 0.05 8.94
N LEU A 135 -24.04 1.21 8.30
CA LEU A 135 -24.17 2.51 8.94
C LEU A 135 -25.59 2.78 9.45
N LYS A 136 -26.63 2.36 8.71
CA LYS A 136 -28.03 2.44 9.17
C LYS A 136 -28.27 1.64 10.46
N ILE A 137 -27.56 0.53 10.67
CA ILE A 137 -27.68 -0.29 11.89
C ILE A 137 -26.98 0.42 13.06
N VAL A 138 -25.76 0.93 12.86
CA VAL A 138 -25.02 1.71 13.86
C VAL A 138 -25.81 2.94 14.27
N GLU A 139 -26.42 3.64 13.33
CA GLU A 139 -27.27 4.81 13.61
C GLU A 139 -28.46 4.46 14.49
N LYS A 140 -29.15 3.35 14.18
CA LYS A 140 -30.28 2.86 14.98
C LYS A 140 -29.84 2.52 16.41
N GLN A 141 -28.65 1.95 16.60
CA GLN A 141 -28.11 1.67 17.93
C GLN A 141 -27.76 2.95 18.69
N LYS A 142 -27.03 3.89 18.07
CA LYS A 142 -26.66 5.18 18.66
C LYS A 142 -27.90 6.00 19.05
N ARG A 143 -28.94 6.00 18.20
CA ARG A 143 -30.24 6.63 18.51
C ARG A 143 -30.89 6.03 19.75
N LYS A 144 -30.89 4.69 19.89
CA LYS A 144 -31.44 4.01 21.07
C LYS A 144 -30.66 4.35 22.34
N GLN A 145 -29.33 4.40 22.26
CA GLN A 145 -28.46 4.74 23.38
C GLN A 145 -28.63 6.21 23.82
N ASN A 146 -28.66 7.14 22.87
CA ASN A 146 -28.87 8.56 23.16
C ASN A 146 -30.26 8.87 23.70
N LYS A 147 -31.31 8.17 23.24
CA LYS A 147 -32.65 8.24 23.85
C LYS A 147 -32.65 7.80 25.31
N LYS A 148 -31.89 6.74 25.66
CA LYS A 148 -31.70 6.32 27.06
C LYS A 148 -30.95 7.35 27.90
N LEU A 149 -30.07 8.14 27.27
CA LEU A 149 -29.25 9.17 27.93
C LEU A 149 -29.89 10.58 27.88
N GLY A 150 -31.13 10.72 27.39
CA GLY A 150 -31.81 12.02 27.27
C GLY A 150 -31.21 13.00 26.26
N LYS A 151 -30.25 12.57 25.43
CA LYS A 151 -29.54 13.45 24.48
C LYS A 151 -30.25 13.47 23.13
N LYS A 152 -30.50 14.67 22.57
CA LYS A 152 -31.03 14.82 21.20
C LYS A 152 -30.05 14.20 20.20
N VAL A 153 -30.57 13.38 19.28
CA VAL A 153 -29.74 12.69 18.29
C VAL A 153 -29.59 13.55 17.06
N ASP A 154 -28.36 13.94 16.75
CA ASP A 154 -28.04 14.65 15.52
C ASP A 154 -28.05 13.68 14.33
N LYS A 155 -28.99 13.86 13.39
CA LYS A 155 -29.17 12.98 12.22
C LYS A 155 -28.05 13.12 11.18
N LYS A 156 -27.15 14.10 11.32
CA LYS A 156 -26.06 14.38 10.36
C LYS A 156 -24.92 13.36 10.40
N VAL A 157 -24.73 12.64 11.51
CA VAL A 157 -23.52 11.83 11.78
C VAL A 157 -23.24 10.74 10.73
N VAL A 158 -24.27 10.12 10.14
CA VAL A 158 -24.08 8.98 9.22
C VAL A 158 -23.64 9.39 7.81
N LYS A 159 -24.16 10.51 7.29
CA LYS A 159 -23.65 11.08 6.05
C LYS A 159 -22.19 11.51 6.24
N THR A 160 -21.85 12.00 7.43
CA THR A 160 -20.47 12.37 7.76
C THR A 160 -19.53 11.16 7.69
N ILE A 161 -19.86 10.02 8.30
CA ILE A 161 -18.94 8.86 8.37
C ILE A 161 -18.58 8.30 6.99
N LYS A 162 -19.56 8.10 6.08
CA LYS A 162 -19.26 7.61 4.71
C LYS A 162 -18.32 8.57 3.99
N SER A 163 -18.63 9.86 4.02
CA SER A 163 -17.79 10.88 3.38
C SER A 163 -16.40 10.98 4.02
N THR A 164 -16.28 10.73 5.32
CA THR A 164 -14.98 10.73 6.00
C THR A 164 -14.12 9.57 5.53
N TRP A 165 -14.69 8.37 5.40
CA TRP A 165 -13.93 7.20 4.94
C TRP A 165 -13.57 7.26 3.46
N GLU A 166 -14.46 7.79 2.62
CA GLU A 166 -14.15 8.08 1.22
C GLU A 166 -13.01 9.08 1.10
N LYS A 167 -13.04 10.17 1.87
CA LYS A 167 -11.93 11.14 1.93
C LYS A 167 -10.64 10.53 2.46
N GLU A 168 -10.70 9.72 3.52
CA GLU A 168 -9.52 9.05 4.06
C GLU A 168 -8.88 8.11 3.02
N LEU A 169 -9.69 7.37 2.25
CA LEU A 169 -9.16 6.53 1.16
C LEU A 169 -8.54 7.36 0.03
N GLU A 170 -9.18 8.46 -0.35
CA GLU A 170 -8.64 9.36 -1.37
C GLU A 170 -7.31 9.99 -0.93
N ASP A 171 -7.20 10.42 0.33
CA ASP A 171 -5.96 10.94 0.89
C ASP A 171 -4.84 9.88 0.87
N ILE A 172 -5.17 8.62 1.20
CA ILE A 172 -4.22 7.51 1.13
C ILE A 172 -3.80 7.25 -0.32
N LYS A 173 -4.75 7.29 -1.25
CA LYS A 173 -4.51 7.08 -2.69
C LYS A 173 -3.55 8.12 -3.24
N ILE A 174 -3.83 9.40 -3.03
CA ILE A 174 -2.96 10.51 -3.42
C ILE A 174 -1.56 10.31 -2.83
N SER A 175 -1.46 9.96 -1.54
CA SER A 175 -0.17 9.74 -0.89
C SER A 175 0.62 8.56 -1.48
N CYS A 176 -0.05 7.53 -1.98
CA CYS A 176 0.59 6.36 -2.57
C CYS A 176 0.89 6.58 -4.08
N GLU A 177 0.10 7.38 -4.81
CA GLU A 177 0.38 7.83 -6.18
C GLU A 177 1.60 8.76 -6.28
N ASP A 178 1.78 9.64 -5.29
CA ASP A 178 2.88 10.61 -5.14
C ASP A 178 4.27 9.96 -4.93
N LEU A 179 4.34 8.63 -4.79
CA LEU A 179 5.61 7.92 -4.68
C LEU A 179 6.38 7.98 -6.02
N ARG A 180 7.55 8.60 -5.98
CA ARG A 180 8.50 8.78 -7.09
C ARG A 180 8.94 7.43 -7.66
N ASP A 181 8.93 7.30 -8.98
CA ASP A 181 9.46 6.15 -9.70
C ASP A 181 10.84 6.49 -10.31
N ASN A 182 11.87 5.80 -9.83
CA ASN A 182 13.25 5.97 -10.29
C ASN A 182 13.75 4.89 -11.24
N VAL A 183 12.94 3.90 -11.61
CA VAL A 183 13.42 2.73 -12.38
C VAL A 183 14.07 3.18 -13.69
N HIS A 184 13.41 4.08 -14.41
CA HIS A 184 13.91 4.63 -15.67
C HIS A 184 15.17 5.48 -15.47
N LEU A 185 15.17 6.36 -14.47
CA LEU A 185 16.30 7.24 -14.17
C LEU A 185 17.56 6.46 -13.79
N LEU A 186 17.41 5.46 -12.92
CA LEU A 186 18.49 4.54 -12.53
C LEU A 186 19.03 3.78 -13.72
N THR A 187 18.14 3.22 -14.55
CA THR A 187 18.53 2.41 -15.70
C THR A 187 19.26 3.24 -16.75
N HIS A 188 18.74 4.41 -17.09
CA HIS A 188 19.38 5.32 -18.04
C HIS A 188 20.75 5.79 -17.54
N SER A 189 20.83 6.26 -16.29
CA SER A 189 22.07 6.80 -15.73
C SER A 189 23.16 5.74 -15.61
N PHE A 190 22.81 4.52 -15.19
CA PHE A 190 23.78 3.43 -15.13
C PHE A 190 24.21 2.96 -16.52
N SER A 191 23.29 2.90 -17.50
CA SER A 191 23.62 2.52 -18.89
C SER A 191 24.58 3.54 -19.53
N SER A 192 24.36 4.84 -19.30
CA SER A 192 25.28 5.90 -19.73
C SER A 192 26.68 5.70 -19.14
N PHE A 193 26.76 5.44 -17.82
CA PHE A 193 28.02 5.16 -17.15
C PHE A 193 28.72 3.91 -17.71
N GLU A 194 27.98 2.82 -17.93
CA GLU A 194 28.51 1.58 -18.51
C GLU A 194 29.07 1.80 -19.93
N GLU A 195 28.36 2.55 -20.76
CA GLU A 195 28.82 2.88 -22.11
C GLU A 195 30.12 3.69 -22.09
N GLN A 196 30.25 4.63 -21.15
CA GLN A 196 31.50 5.38 -20.96
C GLN A 196 32.66 4.48 -20.50
N CYS A 197 32.42 3.57 -19.55
CA CYS A 197 33.41 2.58 -19.12
C CYS A 197 33.85 1.70 -20.30
N ARG A 198 32.90 1.26 -21.14
CA ARG A 198 33.18 0.49 -22.35
C ARG A 198 34.04 1.26 -23.34
N LYS A 199 33.72 2.53 -23.60
CA LYS A 199 34.53 3.41 -24.49
C LYS A 199 35.96 3.57 -23.98
N LYS A 200 36.16 3.73 -22.67
CA LYS A 200 37.49 3.79 -22.03
C LYS A 200 38.26 2.48 -22.14
N LEU A 201 37.59 1.33 -21.97
CA LEU A 201 38.19 0.02 -22.16
C LEU A 201 38.68 -0.19 -23.60
N LEU A 202 37.88 0.22 -24.59
CA LEU A 202 38.22 0.09 -26.00
C LEU A 202 39.35 1.04 -26.44
N SER A 203 39.48 2.21 -25.80
CA SER A 203 40.53 3.20 -26.13
C SER A 203 41.84 3.00 -25.37
N ALA A 204 41.86 2.18 -24.31
CA ALA A 204 43.05 1.87 -23.54
C ALA A 204 43.89 0.78 -24.23
N LYS A 205 45.22 0.99 -24.31
CA LYS A 205 46.15 -0.12 -24.59
C LYS A 205 46.22 -0.97 -23.32
N VAL A 206 45.80 -2.23 -23.38
CA VAL A 206 45.92 -3.19 -22.27
C VAL A 206 47.41 -3.48 -22.05
N VAL A 207 48.00 -2.85 -21.03
CA VAL A 207 49.35 -3.19 -20.58
C VAL A 207 49.23 -4.32 -19.57
N TYR A 208 49.42 -5.55 -20.02
CA TYR A 208 49.64 -6.67 -19.09
C TYR A 208 51.02 -6.48 -18.46
N SER A 209 51.05 -6.01 -17.22
CA SER A 209 52.26 -6.11 -16.40
C SER A 209 52.40 -7.57 -15.97
N GLN A 210 53.17 -8.35 -16.72
CA GLN A 210 53.72 -9.61 -16.21
C GLN A 210 54.62 -9.25 -15.03
N LYS A 211 54.31 -9.80 -13.85
CA LYS A 211 55.24 -9.96 -12.74
C LYS A 211 55.35 -11.45 -12.47
#